data_AF-F9U6P8-F1
#
_entry.id   AF-F9U6P8-F1
#
_cell.length_a   1.000
_cell.length_b   1.000
_cell.length_c   1.000
_cell.angle_alpha   90.00
_cell.angle_beta   90.00
_cell.angle_gamma   90.00
#
_symmetry.space_group_name_H-M   'P 1'
#
loop_
_entity.id
_entity.type
_entity.pdbx_description
1 polymer ?
#
loop_
_entity_poly.entity_id
_entity_poly.type
_entity_poly.pdbx_seq_one_letter_code
_entity_poly.pdbx_strand_id
1 'polypeptide(L)'
;MHGMNGMSNKTPIHGFTLIEVMIVVAVIGILAAIALPAYQDYTVRSKVSEGLGFASAAKVAVVSAYSHGGLPGSNAEAGLSEAGEIESQYVKSIEIEEGGNIRVTFNATIPQLEDKSVMLAATERGGAIDWCCYSPNIEARYMPASCRDSARCGGTEPTEPTEPTEPTEPTEPTEPTEPTEPTEPTEEDKEANCSPLPNGKSCQRDDKEMGCPAKYPKKNGKNCFLE
;
A
#
# COMPACT_ATOMS: atom_id res chain seq x y z
N MET A 1 -59.74 -57.63 -38.82
CA MET A 1 -58.81 -57.18 -37.75
C MET A 1 -57.39 -57.37 -38.26
N HIS A 2 -56.77 -56.33 -38.80
CA HIS A 2 -55.36 -56.36 -39.21
C HIS A 2 -54.69 -55.16 -38.55
N GLY A 3 -53.95 -55.43 -37.48
CA GLY A 3 -53.24 -54.41 -36.70
C GLY A 3 -52.00 -53.95 -37.45
N MET A 4 -51.91 -52.64 -37.69
CA MET A 4 -50.69 -51.98 -38.14
C MET A 4 -49.78 -51.76 -36.93
N ASN A 5 -48.75 -52.59 -36.79
CA ASN A 5 -47.68 -52.36 -35.81
C ASN A 5 -46.72 -51.30 -36.37
N GLY A 6 -46.79 -50.09 -35.80
CA GLY A 6 -45.90 -48.98 -36.12
C GLY A 6 -44.46 -49.27 -35.68
N MET A 7 -43.52 -49.20 -36.62
CA MET A 7 -42.08 -49.25 -36.37
C MET A 7 -41.63 -47.93 -35.75
N SER A 8 -41.45 -47.92 -34.43
CA SER A 8 -40.83 -46.80 -33.71
C SER A 8 -39.31 -46.83 -33.96
N ASN A 9 -38.84 -45.90 -34.77
CA ASN A 9 -37.43 -45.75 -35.11
C ASN A 9 -36.69 -45.14 -33.90
N LYS A 10 -36.00 -45.97 -33.11
CA LYS A 10 -35.18 -45.54 -31.99
C LYS A 10 -33.82 -45.07 -32.53
N THR A 11 -33.65 -43.77 -32.75
CA THR A 11 -32.32 -43.18 -32.92
C THR A 11 -31.49 -43.43 -31.65
N PRO A 12 -30.31 -44.06 -31.74
CA PRO A 12 -29.46 -44.26 -30.59
C PRO A 12 -29.02 -42.90 -30.05
N ILE A 13 -29.30 -42.64 -28.78
CA ILE A 13 -28.80 -41.45 -28.09
C ILE A 13 -27.32 -41.72 -27.79
N HIS A 14 -26.42 -41.08 -28.52
CA HIS A 14 -25.00 -41.07 -28.20
C HIS A 14 -24.79 -40.20 -26.95
N GLY A 15 -24.52 -40.86 -25.81
CA GLY A 15 -24.23 -40.18 -24.54
C GLY A 15 -22.77 -39.72 -24.47
N PHE A 16 -22.53 -38.56 -23.85
CA PHE A 16 -21.20 -38.08 -23.47
C PHE A 16 -20.51 -39.12 -22.57
N THR A 17 -19.25 -39.41 -22.83
CA THR A 17 -18.50 -40.36 -22.00
C THR A 17 -18.06 -39.69 -20.69
N LEU A 18 -18.04 -40.44 -19.58
CA LEU A 18 -17.54 -39.90 -18.31
C LEU A 18 -16.10 -39.43 -18.41
N ILE A 19 -15.28 -40.05 -19.27
CA ILE A 19 -13.90 -39.63 -19.50
C ILE A 19 -13.80 -38.27 -20.20
N GLU A 20 -14.71 -37.99 -21.13
CA GLU A 20 -14.76 -36.70 -21.83
C GLU A 20 -15.17 -35.58 -20.87
N VAL A 21 -16.11 -35.85 -19.96
CA VAL A 21 -16.50 -34.89 -18.92
C VAL A 21 -15.38 -34.65 -17.91
N MET A 22 -14.64 -35.69 -17.51
CA MET A 22 -13.52 -35.55 -16.57
C MET A 22 -12.38 -34.68 -17.14
N ILE A 23 -12.05 -34.84 -18.42
CA ILE A 23 -11.03 -34.02 -19.07
C ILE A 23 -11.48 -32.55 -19.16
N VAL A 24 -12.74 -32.30 -19.50
CA VAL A 24 -13.28 -30.94 -19.58
C VAL A 24 -13.24 -30.24 -18.22
N VAL A 25 -13.65 -30.93 -17.14
CA VAL A 25 -13.59 -30.38 -15.79
C VAL A 25 -12.15 -30.10 -15.36
N ALA A 26 -11.20 -30.97 -15.71
CA ALA A 26 -9.78 -30.76 -15.42
C ALA A 26 -9.23 -29.49 -16.11
N VAL A 27 -9.55 -29.28 -17.38
CA VAL A 27 -9.12 -28.08 -18.12
C VAL A 27 -9.76 -26.81 -17.56
N ILE A 28 -11.07 -26.83 -17.29
CA ILE A 28 -11.78 -25.68 -16.68
C ILE A 28 -11.19 -25.34 -15.30
N GLY A 29 -10.82 -26.35 -14.50
CA GLY A 29 -10.20 -26.16 -13.20
C GLY A 29 -8.87 -25.37 -13.29
N ILE A 30 -8.02 -25.71 -14.24
CA ILE A 30 -6.74 -25.02 -14.47
C ILE A 30 -6.98 -23.57 -14.92
N LEU A 31 -7.91 -23.36 -15.86
CA LEU A 31 -8.23 -22.02 -16.35
C LEU A 31 -8.82 -21.13 -15.24
N ALA A 32 -9.70 -21.69 -14.42
CA ALA A 32 -10.30 -20.97 -13.30
C ALA A 32 -9.27 -20.56 -12.24
N ALA A 33 -8.29 -21.41 -11.95
CA ALA A 33 -7.24 -21.11 -10.97
C ALA A 33 -6.42 -19.87 -11.35
N ILE A 34 -6.18 -19.65 -12.65
CA ILE A 34 -5.44 -18.48 -13.16
C ILE A 34 -6.36 -17.26 -13.31
N ALA A 35 -7.61 -17.47 -13.74
CA ALA A 35 -8.55 -16.38 -14.03
C ALA A 35 -9.17 -15.74 -12.78
N LEU A 36 -9.44 -16.52 -11.73
CA LEU A 36 -10.15 -16.02 -10.54
C LEU A 36 -9.40 -14.91 -9.80
N PRO A 37 -8.07 -15.01 -9.53
CA PRO A 37 -7.34 -13.93 -8.87
C PRO A 37 -7.40 -12.61 -9.64
N ALA A 38 -7.19 -12.65 -10.96
CA ALA A 38 -7.25 -11.47 -11.81
C ALA A 38 -8.66 -10.86 -11.89
N TYR A 39 -9.69 -11.70 -11.90
CA TYR A 39 -11.08 -11.23 -11.88
C TYR A 39 -11.42 -10.53 -10.56
N GLN A 40 -10.95 -11.03 -9.42
CA GLN A 40 -11.11 -10.37 -8.13
C GLN A 40 -10.43 -9.00 -8.10
N ASP A 41 -9.20 -8.89 -8.60
CA ASP A 41 -8.51 -7.59 -8.69
C ASP A 41 -9.30 -6.58 -9.54
N TYR A 42 -9.90 -7.05 -10.64
CA TYR A 42 -10.74 -6.22 -11.50
C TYR A 42 -12.02 -5.76 -10.81
N THR A 43 -12.72 -6.65 -10.10
CA THR A 43 -13.96 -6.28 -9.40
C THR A 43 -13.68 -5.29 -8.28
N VAL A 44 -12.63 -5.51 -7.48
CA VAL A 44 -12.21 -4.57 -6.43
C VAL A 44 -11.91 -3.19 -7.03
N ARG A 45 -11.14 -3.12 -8.13
CA ARG A 45 -10.83 -1.87 -8.82
C ARG A 45 -12.05 -1.15 -9.40
N SER A 46 -13.00 -1.91 -9.90
CA SER A 46 -14.28 -1.39 -10.37
C SER A 46 -15.03 -0.70 -9.22
N LYS A 47 -15.02 -1.30 -8.02
CA LYS A 47 -15.65 -0.71 -6.83
C LYS A 47 -14.94 0.53 -6.31
N VAL A 48 -13.62 0.57 -6.40
CA VAL A 48 -12.86 1.81 -6.13
C VAL A 48 -13.28 2.93 -7.10
N SER A 49 -13.43 2.62 -8.39
CA SER A 49 -13.88 3.58 -9.40
C SER A 49 -15.32 4.06 -9.15
N GLU A 50 -16.19 3.17 -8.70
CA GLU A 50 -17.57 3.48 -8.31
C GLU A 50 -17.60 4.47 -7.13
N GLY A 51 -16.78 4.24 -6.09
CA GLY A 51 -16.64 5.16 -4.97
C GLY A 51 -16.10 6.54 -5.38
N LEU A 52 -15.15 6.58 -6.31
CA LEU A 52 -14.67 7.84 -6.90
C LEU A 52 -15.76 8.58 -7.68
N GLY A 53 -16.58 7.86 -8.44
CA GLY A 53 -17.74 8.43 -9.14
C GLY A 53 -18.76 9.00 -8.17
N PHE A 54 -19.04 8.29 -7.07
CA PHE A 54 -19.91 8.77 -6.00
C PHE A 54 -19.37 10.05 -5.34
N ALA A 55 -18.06 10.16 -5.14
CA ALA A 55 -17.40 11.35 -4.60
C ALA A 55 -17.36 12.57 -5.54
N SER A 56 -17.86 12.46 -6.78
CA SER A 56 -17.90 13.59 -7.71
C SER A 56 -18.70 14.79 -7.19
N ALA A 57 -19.77 14.55 -6.42
CA ALA A 57 -20.55 15.61 -5.79
C ALA A 57 -19.73 16.42 -4.77
N ALA A 58 -18.86 15.75 -4.00
CA ALA A 58 -17.96 16.44 -3.07
C ALA A 58 -16.92 17.31 -3.80
N LYS A 59 -16.41 16.87 -4.96
CA LYS A 59 -15.54 17.72 -5.80
C LYS A 59 -16.23 19.02 -6.22
N VAL A 60 -17.50 18.92 -6.61
CA VAL A 60 -18.32 20.11 -6.97
C VAL A 60 -18.51 21.03 -5.77
N ALA A 61 -18.79 20.46 -4.59
CA ALA A 61 -18.93 21.24 -3.35
C ALA A 61 -17.64 22.00 -2.99
N VAL A 62 -16.48 21.34 -3.09
CA VAL A 62 -15.16 21.96 -2.88
C VAL A 62 -14.91 23.10 -3.88
N VAL A 63 -15.18 22.89 -5.17
CA VAL A 63 -15.03 23.94 -6.20
C VAL A 63 -15.99 25.11 -5.97
N SER A 64 -17.21 24.82 -5.52
CA SER A 64 -18.20 25.84 -5.16
C SER A 64 -17.70 26.67 -3.98
N ALA A 65 -17.27 26.04 -2.89
CA ALA A 65 -16.72 26.72 -1.71
C ALA A 65 -15.49 27.58 -2.06
N TYR A 66 -14.59 27.05 -2.90
CA TYR A 66 -13.44 27.78 -3.42
C TYR A 66 -13.84 29.09 -4.11
N SER A 67 -14.91 29.07 -4.90
CA SER A 67 -15.42 30.26 -5.59
C SER A 67 -15.99 31.33 -4.64
N HIS A 68 -16.25 30.99 -3.37
CA HIS A 68 -16.89 31.87 -2.38
C HIS A 68 -15.97 32.31 -1.24
N GLY A 69 -14.74 31.80 -1.13
CA GLY A 69 -13.87 32.17 -0.02
C GLY A 69 -12.59 31.35 0.17
N GLY A 70 -12.40 30.27 -0.59
CA GLY A 70 -11.21 29.42 -0.51
C GLY A 70 -11.54 27.95 -0.35
N LEU A 71 -10.51 27.11 -0.30
CA LEU A 71 -10.68 25.67 -0.14
C LEU A 71 -11.29 25.36 1.25
N PRO A 72 -12.40 24.62 1.33
CA PRO A 72 -13.03 24.28 2.60
C PRO A 72 -12.15 23.29 3.38
N GLY A 73 -12.18 23.38 4.70
CA GLY A 73 -11.49 22.44 5.60
C GLY A 73 -12.39 21.33 6.15
N SER A 74 -13.68 21.33 5.82
CA SER A 74 -14.66 20.36 6.33
C SER A 74 -15.86 20.21 5.40
N ASN A 75 -16.65 19.15 5.62
CA ASN A 75 -17.93 18.96 4.94
C ASN A 75 -18.88 20.14 5.16
N ALA A 76 -18.98 20.62 6.40
CA ALA A 76 -19.88 21.71 6.77
C ALA A 76 -19.52 23.01 6.04
N GLU A 77 -18.22 23.34 5.92
CA GLU A 77 -17.76 24.49 5.14
C GLU A 77 -18.06 24.38 3.64
N ALA A 78 -18.08 23.15 3.12
CA ALA A 78 -18.50 22.87 1.74
C ALA A 78 -20.02 22.76 1.56
N GLY A 79 -20.81 22.89 2.64
CA GLY A 79 -22.27 22.75 2.60
C GLY A 79 -22.77 21.31 2.41
N LEU A 80 -21.97 20.32 2.82
CA LEU A 80 -22.31 18.90 2.79
C LEU A 80 -22.74 18.40 4.17
N SER A 81 -23.46 17.28 4.18
CA SER A 81 -23.77 16.49 5.39
C SER A 81 -22.50 15.98 6.08
N GLU A 82 -22.64 15.54 7.33
CA GLU A 82 -21.56 14.91 8.08
C GLU A 82 -20.99 13.69 7.33
N ALA A 83 -19.69 13.43 7.48
CA ALA A 83 -18.98 12.48 6.61
C ALA A 83 -19.61 11.07 6.58
N GLY A 84 -20.09 10.58 7.73
CA GLY A 84 -20.74 9.27 7.86
C GLY A 84 -22.18 9.21 7.33
N GLU A 85 -22.80 10.35 6.99
CA GLU A 85 -24.12 10.38 6.35
C GLU A 85 -24.02 10.31 4.82
N ILE A 86 -22.81 10.52 4.26
CA ILE A 86 -22.53 10.43 2.83
C ILE A 86 -22.02 9.01 2.53
N GLU A 87 -22.94 8.05 2.52
CA GLU A 87 -22.64 6.63 2.32
C GLU A 87 -23.34 6.03 1.09
N SER A 88 -22.84 4.88 0.64
CA SER A 88 -23.45 4.08 -0.43
C SER A 88 -23.22 2.58 -0.17
N GLN A 89 -23.60 1.73 -1.13
CA GLN A 89 -23.37 0.29 -1.02
C GLN A 89 -21.89 -0.08 -0.77
N TYR A 90 -20.93 0.72 -1.25
CA TYR A 90 -19.49 0.43 -1.11
C TYR A 90 -18.71 1.51 -0.35
N VAL A 91 -19.26 2.71 -0.23
CA VAL A 91 -18.63 3.86 0.46
C VAL A 91 -19.20 3.96 1.87
N LYS A 92 -18.33 3.96 2.87
CA LYS A 92 -18.62 4.17 4.29
C LYS A 92 -18.76 5.65 4.64
N SER A 93 -17.90 6.49 4.07
CA SER A 93 -17.94 7.94 4.31
C SER A 93 -17.25 8.73 3.21
N ILE A 94 -17.67 10.00 3.08
CA ILE A 94 -16.96 11.02 2.31
C ILE A 94 -16.65 12.19 3.23
N GLU A 95 -15.37 12.42 3.47
CA GLU A 95 -14.88 13.48 4.34
C GLU A 95 -14.06 14.47 3.53
N ILE A 96 -14.32 15.76 3.71
CA ILE A 96 -13.48 16.86 3.26
C ILE A 96 -12.58 17.23 4.41
N GLU A 97 -11.28 17.23 4.17
CA GLU A 97 -10.23 17.61 5.11
C GLU A 97 -9.69 19.00 4.79
N GLU A 98 -8.79 19.49 5.65
CA GLU A 98 -8.09 20.75 5.44
C GLU A 98 -7.48 20.85 4.04
N GLY A 99 -7.64 22.01 3.40
CA GLY A 99 -7.20 22.25 2.03
C GLY A 99 -8.09 21.63 0.95
N GLY A 100 -9.33 21.25 1.26
CA GLY A 100 -10.30 20.74 0.28
C GLY A 100 -10.01 19.33 -0.22
N ASN A 101 -9.13 18.59 0.47
CA ASN A 101 -8.82 17.20 0.16
C ASN A 101 -10.02 16.33 0.50
N ILE A 102 -10.36 15.36 -0.35
CA ILE A 102 -11.51 14.48 -0.14
C ILE A 102 -11.02 13.07 0.18
N ARG A 103 -11.40 12.55 1.35
CA ARG A 103 -11.23 11.17 1.77
C ARG A 103 -12.49 10.38 1.49
N VAL A 104 -12.37 9.36 0.66
CA VAL A 104 -13.43 8.38 0.39
C VAL A 104 -13.07 7.09 1.10
N THR A 105 -13.82 6.73 2.14
CA THR A 105 -13.60 5.49 2.92
C THR A 105 -14.56 4.41 2.46
N PHE A 106 -14.08 3.19 2.28
CA PHE A 106 -14.88 2.05 1.84
C PHE A 106 -15.38 1.21 3.02
N ASN A 107 -16.56 0.60 2.84
CA ASN A 107 -17.15 -0.29 3.85
C ASN A 107 -16.68 -1.75 3.66
N ALA A 108 -17.14 -2.64 4.54
CA ALA A 108 -16.74 -4.05 4.57
C ALA A 108 -17.38 -4.94 3.46
N THR A 109 -18.19 -4.39 2.54
CA THR A 109 -18.82 -5.17 1.46
C THR A 109 -17.78 -5.85 0.56
N ILE A 110 -16.62 -5.21 0.38
CA ILE A 110 -15.46 -5.78 -0.28
C ILE A 110 -14.36 -5.93 0.78
N PRO A 111 -14.03 -7.15 1.23
CA PRO A 111 -13.06 -7.36 2.32
C PRO A 111 -11.69 -6.71 2.06
N GLN A 112 -11.28 -6.66 0.79
CA GLN A 112 -10.03 -6.03 0.38
C GLN A 112 -10.02 -4.49 0.57
N LEU A 113 -11.17 -3.87 0.80
CA LEU A 113 -11.37 -2.42 0.92
C LEU A 113 -11.87 -1.97 2.30
N GLU A 114 -12.15 -2.89 3.23
CA GLU A 114 -12.70 -2.55 4.54
C GLU A 114 -11.84 -1.51 5.26
N ASP A 115 -12.45 -0.35 5.57
CA ASP A 115 -11.82 0.82 6.21
C ASP A 115 -10.59 1.39 5.47
N LYS A 116 -10.39 0.97 4.22
CA LYS A 116 -9.40 1.58 3.33
C LYS A 116 -9.99 2.78 2.61
N SER A 117 -9.13 3.64 2.09
CA SER A 117 -9.54 4.93 1.56
C SER A 117 -8.83 5.35 0.29
N VAL A 118 -9.51 6.14 -0.53
CA VAL A 118 -8.92 6.88 -1.65
C VAL A 118 -8.97 8.36 -1.34
N MET A 119 -7.84 9.03 -1.55
CA MET A 119 -7.68 10.47 -1.41
C MET A 119 -7.83 11.14 -2.78
N LEU A 120 -8.57 12.25 -2.80
CA LEU A 120 -8.57 13.22 -3.89
C LEU A 120 -7.98 14.52 -3.34
N ALA A 121 -6.70 14.76 -3.59
CA ALA A 121 -6.04 15.98 -3.19
C ALA A 121 -6.43 17.14 -4.11
N ALA A 122 -6.84 18.26 -3.52
CA ALA A 122 -7.15 19.49 -4.24
C ALA A 122 -5.89 20.36 -4.33
N THR A 123 -5.53 20.81 -5.53
CA THR A 123 -4.43 21.74 -5.75
C THR A 123 -4.90 22.92 -6.58
N GLU A 124 -4.80 24.12 -6.03
CA GLU A 124 -5.14 25.34 -6.76
C GLU A 124 -4.07 25.64 -7.84
N ARG A 125 -4.54 25.96 -9.05
CA ARG A 125 -3.71 26.27 -10.22
C ARG A 125 -4.36 27.39 -11.03
N GLY A 126 -4.10 28.64 -10.67
CA GLY A 126 -4.50 29.80 -11.48
C GLY A 126 -6.01 29.97 -11.63
N GLY A 127 -6.76 29.74 -10.56
CA GLY A 127 -8.22 29.85 -10.50
C GLY A 127 -8.97 28.53 -10.73
N ALA A 128 -8.26 27.44 -11.03
CA ALA A 128 -8.83 26.10 -11.16
C ALA A 128 -8.32 25.17 -10.04
N ILE A 129 -9.11 24.14 -9.71
CA ILE A 129 -8.67 23.06 -8.82
C ILE A 129 -8.27 21.87 -9.68
N ASP A 130 -6.98 21.55 -9.65
CA ASP A 130 -6.44 20.30 -10.14
C ASP A 130 -6.61 19.21 -9.07
N TRP A 131 -6.95 17.99 -9.50
CA TRP A 131 -7.29 16.90 -8.59
C TRP A 131 -6.32 15.75 -8.77
N CYS A 132 -5.58 15.42 -7.72
CA CYS A 132 -4.75 14.24 -7.71
C CYS A 132 -5.38 13.10 -6.91
N CYS A 133 -5.37 11.90 -7.47
CA CYS A 133 -5.95 10.72 -6.84
C CYS A 133 -4.84 9.78 -6.36
N TYR A 134 -4.92 9.31 -5.11
CA TYR A 134 -4.01 8.30 -4.57
C TYR A 134 -4.66 7.55 -3.42
N SER A 135 -3.99 6.54 -2.87
CA SER A 135 -4.44 5.87 -1.65
C SER A 135 -3.26 5.64 -0.70
N PRO A 136 -3.42 5.86 0.61
CA PRO A 136 -2.41 5.50 1.60
C PRO A 136 -2.44 4.02 1.98
N ASN A 137 -3.52 3.29 1.70
CA ASN A 137 -3.76 1.96 2.28
C ASN A 137 -4.44 0.93 1.35
N ILE A 138 -4.73 1.28 0.09
CA ILE A 138 -5.20 0.35 -0.95
C ILE A 138 -4.03 -0.01 -1.85
N GLU A 139 -3.81 -1.31 -2.10
CA GLU A 139 -2.75 -1.76 -3.00
C GLU A 139 -2.96 -1.24 -4.43
N ALA A 140 -1.87 -0.85 -5.10
CA ALA A 140 -1.93 -0.25 -6.45
C ALA A 140 -2.66 -1.10 -7.50
N ARG A 141 -2.64 -2.44 -7.37
CA ARG A 141 -3.40 -3.36 -8.25
C ARG A 141 -4.91 -3.16 -8.17
N TYR A 142 -5.42 -2.76 -7.02
CA TYR A 142 -6.84 -2.47 -6.79
C TYR A 142 -7.19 -1.03 -7.15
N MET A 143 -6.20 -0.17 -7.45
CA MET A 143 -6.45 1.22 -7.83
C MET A 143 -6.66 1.37 -9.35
N PRO A 144 -7.54 2.30 -9.78
CA PRO A 144 -7.62 2.74 -11.18
C PRO A 144 -6.30 3.38 -11.62
N ALA A 145 -6.00 3.34 -12.91
CA ALA A 145 -4.74 3.86 -13.44
C ALA A 145 -4.49 5.34 -13.08
N SER A 146 -5.54 6.15 -13.05
CA SER A 146 -5.48 7.57 -12.65
C SER A 146 -5.09 7.81 -11.20
N CYS A 147 -5.10 6.78 -10.36
CA CYS A 147 -4.86 6.87 -8.92
C CYS A 147 -3.66 6.07 -8.43
N ARG A 148 -2.87 5.49 -9.34
CA ARG A 148 -1.69 4.66 -8.99
C ARG A 148 -0.42 5.45 -8.79
N ASP A 149 -0.37 6.66 -9.33
CA ASP A 149 0.83 7.47 -9.40
C ASP A 149 0.70 8.67 -8.47
N SER A 150 1.03 8.47 -7.19
CA SER A 150 0.97 9.50 -6.15
C SER A 150 1.99 10.63 -6.38
N ALA A 151 3.03 10.39 -7.19
CA ALA A 151 4.01 11.43 -7.55
C ALA A 151 3.37 12.57 -8.35
N ARG A 152 2.22 12.33 -9.00
CA ARG A 152 1.43 13.38 -9.66
C ARG A 152 0.80 14.37 -8.69
N CYS A 153 0.76 14.07 -7.39
CA CYS A 153 0.07 14.88 -6.39
C CYS A 153 0.93 16.01 -5.81
N GLY A 154 2.12 16.27 -6.36
CA GLY A 154 3.00 17.34 -5.90
C GLY A 154 3.70 17.05 -4.55
N GLY A 155 3.63 15.81 -4.06
CA GLY A 155 4.52 15.35 -3.01
C GLY A 155 5.93 15.24 -3.58
N THR A 156 6.91 15.86 -2.91
CA THR A 156 8.31 15.47 -3.08
C THR A 156 8.41 13.95 -3.03
N GLU A 157 9.05 13.41 -4.06
CA GLU A 157 9.43 12.01 -4.29
C GLU A 157 9.15 11.06 -3.11
N PRO A 158 8.32 10.00 -3.29
CA PRO A 158 8.38 8.87 -2.38
C PRO A 158 9.84 8.41 -2.36
N THR A 159 10.46 8.32 -1.18
CA THR A 159 11.76 7.66 -1.01
C THR A 159 11.72 6.37 -1.83
N GLU A 160 12.62 6.29 -2.79
CA GLU A 160 12.79 5.22 -3.76
C GLU A 160 12.43 3.87 -3.11
N PRO A 161 11.53 3.06 -3.72
CA PRO A 161 11.33 1.70 -3.25
C PRO A 161 12.71 1.05 -3.28
N THR A 162 13.19 0.56 -2.14
CA THR A 162 14.40 -0.25 -2.11
C THR A 162 14.21 -1.33 -3.17
N GLU A 163 15.06 -1.30 -4.19
CA GLU A 163 15.06 -2.24 -5.30
C GLU A 163 14.91 -3.65 -4.72
N PRO A 164 13.99 -4.50 -5.22
CA PRO A 164 13.89 -5.87 -4.73
C PRO A 164 15.26 -6.50 -4.89
N THR A 165 15.86 -6.91 -3.75
CA THR A 165 17.18 -7.53 -3.74
C THR A 165 17.13 -8.68 -4.74
N GLU A 166 17.92 -8.57 -5.80
CA GLU A 166 18.07 -9.58 -6.83
C GLU A 166 18.32 -10.93 -6.13
N PRO A 167 17.67 -12.03 -6.55
CA PRO A 167 17.90 -13.33 -5.93
C PRO A 167 19.38 -13.61 -5.98
N THR A 168 20.02 -13.72 -4.81
CA THR A 168 21.44 -14.02 -4.73
C THR A 168 21.65 -15.36 -5.43
N GLU A 169 22.38 -15.34 -6.54
CA GLU A 169 22.77 -16.54 -7.26
C GLU A 169 23.44 -17.50 -6.26
N PRO A 170 23.10 -18.81 -6.26
CA PRO A 170 23.66 -19.75 -5.30
C PRO A 170 25.17 -19.73 -5.39
N THR A 171 25.82 -19.30 -4.31
CA THR A 171 27.27 -19.20 -4.22
C THR A 171 27.86 -20.59 -4.41
N GLU A 172 28.70 -20.74 -5.44
CA GLU A 172 29.49 -21.94 -5.68
C GLU A 172 30.30 -22.27 -4.40
N PRO A 173 30.39 -23.55 -3.97
CA PRO A 173 31.01 -23.89 -2.71
C PRO A 173 32.47 -23.43 -2.67
N THR A 174 32.76 -22.50 -1.76
CA THR A 174 34.11 -21.99 -1.54
C THR A 174 35.00 -23.11 -1.00
N GLU A 175 36.12 -23.33 -1.67
CA GLU A 175 37.19 -24.21 -1.23
C GLU A 175 37.67 -23.79 0.18
N PRO A 176 37.98 -24.73 1.10
CA PRO A 176 38.26 -24.38 2.49
C PRO A 176 39.51 -23.50 2.61
N THR A 177 39.32 -22.27 3.08
CA THR A 177 40.39 -21.34 3.41
C THR A 177 41.14 -21.79 4.66
N GLU A 178 42.47 -21.78 4.58
CA GLU A 178 43.41 -22.04 5.66
C GLU A 178 43.17 -21.07 6.86
N PRO A 179 43.33 -21.50 8.12
CA PRO A 179 42.95 -20.69 9.28
C PRO A 179 43.79 -19.42 9.42
N THR A 180 43.14 -18.27 9.32
CA THR A 180 43.72 -16.95 9.59
C THR A 180 43.85 -16.71 11.10
N GLU A 181 45.02 -16.22 11.50
CA GLU A 181 45.41 -15.85 12.86
C GLU A 181 44.55 -14.68 13.43
N PRO A 182 44.30 -14.59 14.75
CA PRO A 182 43.42 -13.58 15.31
C PRO A 182 44.02 -12.17 15.17
N THR A 183 43.29 -11.27 14.51
CA THR A 183 43.67 -9.85 14.44
C THR A 183 43.11 -9.10 15.65
N GLU A 184 44.00 -8.36 16.33
CA GLU A 184 43.74 -7.51 17.50
C GLU A 184 42.88 -6.28 17.12
N PRO A 185 41.90 -5.86 17.95
CA PRO A 185 41.04 -4.73 17.62
C PRO A 185 41.73 -3.37 17.82
N THR A 186 41.62 -2.50 16.81
CA THR A 186 42.16 -1.13 16.76
C THR A 186 41.42 -0.17 17.71
N GLU A 187 42.13 0.87 18.19
CA GLU A 187 41.72 1.78 19.29
C GLU A 187 40.51 2.69 19.04
N GLU A 188 39.99 2.79 17.80
CA GLU A 188 39.02 3.82 17.42
C GLU A 188 37.56 3.49 17.83
N ASP A 189 37.23 2.21 18.02
CA ASP A 189 35.86 1.76 18.36
C ASP A 189 35.50 1.86 19.85
N LYS A 190 36.44 2.28 20.72
CA LYS A 190 36.26 2.26 22.19
C LYS A 190 35.58 3.50 22.77
N GLU A 191 35.36 4.57 21.98
CA GLU A 191 34.85 5.85 22.50
C GLU A 191 33.32 6.02 22.46
N ALA A 192 32.57 5.12 21.80
CA ALA A 192 31.14 5.34 21.53
C ALA A 192 30.13 4.74 22.54
N ASN A 193 30.50 3.75 23.36
CA ASN A 193 29.55 3.02 24.22
C ASN A 193 29.87 3.14 25.70
N CYS A 194 29.27 4.11 26.39
CA CYS A 194 29.55 4.33 27.80
C CYS A 194 28.40 5.01 28.57
N SER A 195 28.16 4.61 29.83
CA SER A 195 27.07 5.15 30.66
C SER A 195 27.49 6.45 31.39
N PRO A 196 26.68 7.53 31.37
CA PRO A 196 27.04 8.81 31.99
C PRO A 196 27.06 8.74 33.54
N LEU A 197 28.07 9.35 34.17
CA LEU A 197 28.11 9.54 35.62
C LEU A 197 27.40 10.85 36.05
N PRO A 198 26.90 10.93 37.30
CA PRO A 198 26.14 12.09 37.79
C PRO A 198 26.94 13.41 37.85
N ASN A 199 28.27 13.34 37.75
CA ASN A 199 29.14 14.52 37.68
C ASN A 199 29.17 15.20 36.28
N GLY A 200 28.55 14.58 35.26
CA GLY A 200 28.39 15.13 33.92
C GLY A 200 29.67 15.33 33.09
N LYS A 201 30.84 14.93 33.61
CA LYS A 201 32.16 15.20 32.99
C LYS A 201 32.96 13.93 32.66
N SER A 202 32.45 12.76 33.02
CA SER A 202 33.06 11.45 32.79
C SER A 202 31.98 10.39 32.60
N CYS A 203 32.29 9.32 31.90
CA CYS A 203 31.43 8.13 31.78
C CYS A 203 32.21 6.87 32.18
N GLN A 204 31.50 5.80 32.55
CA GLN A 204 32.10 4.53 32.96
C GLN A 204 31.77 3.39 31.98
N ARG A 205 32.81 2.77 31.42
CA ARG A 205 32.72 1.67 30.43
C ARG A 205 32.46 0.34 31.16
N ASP A 206 32.00 -0.67 30.43
CA ASP A 206 31.65 -1.99 31.00
C ASP A 206 32.86 -2.72 31.63
N ASP A 207 34.08 -2.40 31.18
CA ASP A 207 35.35 -2.87 31.74
C ASP A 207 35.81 -2.09 32.99
N LYS A 208 34.97 -1.18 33.50
CA LYS A 208 35.23 -0.26 34.63
C LYS A 208 36.31 0.80 34.36
N GLU A 209 36.75 0.99 33.13
CA GLU A 209 37.61 2.12 32.77
C GLU A 209 36.81 3.43 32.65
N MET A 210 37.47 4.56 32.95
CA MET A 210 36.88 5.89 32.87
C MET A 210 37.05 6.46 31.45
N GLY A 211 35.93 6.82 30.81
CA GLY A 211 35.86 7.36 29.45
C GLY A 211 35.31 8.79 29.37
N CYS A 212 35.28 9.33 28.15
CA CYS A 212 34.61 10.60 27.84
C CYS A 212 33.26 10.35 27.15
N PRO A 213 32.18 11.06 27.52
CA PRO A 213 30.89 10.90 26.86
C PRO A 213 30.95 11.45 25.43
N ALA A 214 30.09 10.94 24.54
CA ALA A 214 30.04 11.34 23.12
C ALA A 214 29.90 12.87 22.90
N LYS A 215 29.31 13.59 23.86
CA LYS A 215 29.15 15.05 23.80
C LYS A 215 30.45 15.82 24.10
N TYR A 216 31.43 15.19 24.75
CA TYR A 216 32.68 15.81 25.21
C TYR A 216 33.89 14.95 24.84
N PRO A 217 34.20 14.76 23.54
CA PRO A 217 35.30 13.89 23.11
C PRO A 217 36.67 14.38 23.64
N LYS A 218 37.65 13.47 23.75
CA LYS A 218 39.02 13.87 24.14
C LYS A 218 39.65 14.66 23.01
N LYS A 219 40.23 15.83 23.33
CA LYS A 219 41.13 16.53 22.40
C LYS A 219 42.57 16.22 22.78
N ASN A 220 43.32 15.59 21.87
CA ASN A 220 44.73 15.23 22.04
C ASN A 220 45.03 14.31 23.25
N GLY A 221 44.09 13.41 23.55
CA GLY A 221 44.27 12.33 24.53
C GLY A 221 44.38 12.74 26.00
N LYS A 222 44.25 14.03 26.33
CA LYS A 222 44.65 14.51 27.67
C LYS A 222 43.53 14.98 28.59
N ASN A 223 42.29 15.25 28.14
CA ASN A 223 41.08 15.45 28.98
C ASN A 223 39.79 15.53 28.12
N CYS A 224 38.61 15.25 28.70
CA CYS A 224 37.30 15.48 28.05
C CYS A 224 36.96 16.97 28.06
N PHE A 225 36.62 17.57 26.92
CA PHE A 225 36.31 19.01 26.84
C PHE A 225 34.91 19.26 26.29
N LEU A 226 34.27 20.32 26.80
CA LEU A 226 33.14 20.99 26.16
C LEU A 226 33.69 21.80 24.97
N GLU A 227 33.15 21.61 23.77
CA GLU A 227 33.34 22.57 22.66
C GLU A 227 32.75 23.94 23.01
#